data_AF-A0A521DG40-F1
#
_entry.id   AF-A0A521DG40-F1
#
_cell.length_a   1.000
_cell.length_b   1.000
_cell.length_c   1.000
_cell.angle_alpha   90.00
_cell.angle_beta   90.00
_cell.angle_gamma   90.00
#
_symmetry.space_group_name_H-M   'P 1'
#
loop_
_entity.id
_entity.type
_entity.pdbx_description
1 polymer ?
#
loop_
_entity_poly.entity_id
_entity_poly.type
_entity_poly.pdbx_seq_one_letter_code
_entity_poly.pdbx_strand_id
1 'polypeptide(L)'
;MPNMPSPDELLPDPDELYEHLVDQLSFLQNRGGKISRNKRNFRKTLSTLEEEDPEDWTLDINPNWIVQIETPDYLSRNDSKRDFAIQDGLAVVGGIIKAEENQFKEYSLHLTLIAHRNSEVRGHHAGAPCCWNHGSDEWKFRVAKRYHFDIDVGDDDTEDKPIAHLQSGGNFKKENLPKEIDSDAIHYCSTPLDKPRLPHPPMDPILVLQLVADQYECPSDIRSEYWESQIFEAESMLWERYYSRISEHVSNNDRTDLFDSLISNGRMD
;
A
#
# COMPACT_ATOMS: atom_id res chain seq x y z
N MET A 1 13.93 9.10 31.17
CA MET A 1 13.18 8.24 30.23
C MET A 1 13.55 8.71 28.84
N PRO A 2 13.94 7.84 27.91
CA PRO A 2 14.14 8.29 26.53
C PRO A 2 12.77 8.74 25.97
N ASN A 3 12.73 9.92 25.37
CA ASN A 3 11.54 10.43 24.69
C ASN A 3 11.20 9.48 23.54
N MET A 4 9.92 9.18 23.33
CA MET A 4 9.49 8.45 22.14
C MET A 4 9.86 9.26 20.88
N PRO A 5 10.29 8.59 19.80
CA PRO A 5 10.57 9.25 18.53
C PRO A 5 9.28 9.92 18.03
N SER A 6 9.36 11.18 17.63
CA SER A 6 8.28 11.80 16.84
C SER A 6 8.13 11.04 15.51
N PRO A 7 6.98 11.14 14.81
CA PRO A 7 6.83 10.63 13.46
C PRO A 7 8.00 11.03 12.52
N ASP A 8 8.58 12.21 12.75
CA ASP A 8 9.74 12.73 12.02
C ASP A 8 11.02 11.90 12.19
N GLU A 9 11.11 11.04 13.21
CA GLU A 9 12.28 10.17 13.44
C GLU A 9 12.13 8.77 12.82
N LEU A 10 10.93 8.38 12.39
CA LEU A 10 10.65 7.06 11.78
C LEU A 10 10.67 7.08 10.26
N LEU A 11 10.58 8.27 9.64
CA LEU A 11 10.55 8.45 8.20
C LEU A 11 11.86 9.04 7.66
N PRO A 12 12.16 8.82 6.37
CA PRO A 12 13.14 9.64 5.66
C PRO A 12 12.67 11.10 5.65
N ASP A 13 13.63 12.00 5.42
CA ASP A 13 13.31 13.42 5.30
C ASP A 13 12.45 13.64 4.02
N PRO A 14 11.47 14.56 4.00
CA PRO A 14 10.55 14.67 2.87
C PRO A 14 11.21 14.99 1.53
N ASP A 15 12.31 15.72 1.53
CA ASP A 15 13.14 16.00 0.35
C ASP A 15 13.91 14.76 -0.14
N GLU A 16 14.45 13.95 0.78
CA GLU A 16 15.04 12.64 0.46
C GLU A 16 14.01 11.70 -0.16
N LEU A 17 12.80 11.67 0.40
CA LEU A 17 11.70 10.85 -0.14
C LEU A 17 11.21 11.37 -1.49
N TYR A 18 11.16 12.69 -1.69
CA TYR A 18 10.80 13.29 -2.98
C TYR A 18 11.72 12.79 -4.10
N GLU A 19 13.04 12.93 -3.93
CA GLU A 19 14.03 12.51 -4.93
C GLU A 19 13.93 11.00 -5.20
N HIS A 20 13.79 10.20 -4.15
CA HIS A 20 13.56 8.76 -4.27
C HIS A 20 12.30 8.45 -5.10
N LEU A 21 11.16 9.11 -4.82
CA LEU A 21 9.92 8.88 -5.56
C LEU A 21 10.03 9.30 -7.03
N VAL A 22 10.74 10.39 -7.33
CA VAL A 22 11.03 10.82 -8.71
C VAL A 22 11.82 9.74 -9.44
N ASP A 23 12.88 9.20 -8.84
CA ASP A 23 13.69 8.14 -9.41
C ASP A 23 12.88 6.85 -9.63
N GLN A 24 12.07 6.44 -8.65
CA GLN A 24 11.20 5.27 -8.77
C GLN A 24 10.16 5.42 -9.88
N LEU A 25 9.52 6.58 -10.00
CA LEU A 25 8.55 6.84 -11.06
C LEU A 25 9.22 6.91 -12.43
N SER A 26 10.42 7.50 -12.51
CA SER A 26 11.25 7.53 -13.72
C SER A 26 11.61 6.11 -14.18
N PHE A 27 11.97 5.24 -13.25
CA PHE A 27 12.17 3.82 -13.50
C PHE A 27 10.89 3.16 -14.03
N LEU A 28 9.75 3.33 -13.34
CA LEU A 28 8.47 2.71 -13.70
C LEU A 28 7.95 3.14 -15.08
N GLN A 29 8.06 4.43 -15.46
CA GLN A 29 7.60 4.88 -16.78
C GLN A 29 8.37 4.27 -17.96
N ASN A 30 9.61 3.86 -17.72
CA ASN A 30 10.49 3.28 -18.73
C ASN A 30 10.33 1.76 -18.85
N ARG A 31 9.52 1.14 -18.00
CA ARG A 31 9.25 -0.30 -18.02
C ARG A 31 8.31 -0.72 -19.15
N GLY A 32 8.61 -1.90 -19.71
CA GLY A 32 7.72 -2.67 -20.58
C GLY A 32 6.84 -3.63 -19.77
N GLY A 33 6.05 -4.46 -20.46
CA GLY A 33 5.29 -5.55 -19.84
C GLY A 33 3.90 -5.17 -19.32
N LYS A 34 3.33 -5.92 -18.37
CA LYS A 34 1.96 -5.74 -17.86
C LYS A 34 1.80 -4.46 -17.05
N ILE A 35 2.88 -4.00 -16.39
CA ILE A 35 2.91 -2.70 -15.72
C ILE A 35 2.84 -1.53 -16.72
N SER A 36 3.25 -1.74 -17.98
CA SER A 36 3.25 -0.68 -18.99
C SER A 36 1.85 -0.14 -19.33
N ARG A 37 0.77 -0.85 -18.96
CA ARG A 37 -0.60 -0.32 -19.08
C ARG A 37 -0.78 0.97 -18.26
N ASN A 38 -0.03 1.10 -17.16
CA ASN A 38 0.00 2.31 -16.33
C ASN A 38 1.02 3.34 -16.79
N LYS A 39 1.76 3.12 -17.90
CA LYS A 39 2.85 4.02 -18.36
C LYS A 39 2.41 5.48 -18.52
N ARG A 40 1.18 5.71 -19.01
CA ARG A 40 0.64 7.07 -19.12
C ARG A 40 0.39 7.68 -17.74
N ASN A 41 -0.09 6.89 -16.78
CA ASN A 41 -0.35 7.34 -15.42
C ASN A 41 0.97 7.60 -14.68
N PHE A 42 1.97 6.71 -14.78
CA PHE A 42 3.30 6.96 -14.21
C PHE A 42 3.91 8.25 -14.75
N ARG A 43 3.88 8.46 -16.07
CA ARG A 43 4.39 9.69 -16.66
C ARG A 43 3.64 10.92 -16.15
N LYS A 44 2.31 10.84 -16.05
CA LYS A 44 1.49 11.95 -15.54
C LYS A 44 1.87 12.26 -14.08
N THR A 45 1.91 11.24 -13.22
CA THR A 45 2.27 11.38 -11.81
C THR A 45 3.70 11.93 -11.66
N LEU A 46 4.66 11.41 -12.43
CA LEU A 46 6.04 11.92 -12.46
C LEU A 46 6.10 13.39 -12.88
N SER A 47 5.47 13.75 -14.01
CA SER A 47 5.51 15.13 -14.48
C SER A 47 4.83 16.11 -13.53
N THR A 48 3.79 15.69 -12.82
CA THR A 48 3.20 16.52 -11.75
C THR A 48 4.18 16.69 -10.59
N LEU A 49 4.79 15.60 -10.12
CA LEU A 49 5.73 15.66 -9.00
C LEU A 49 6.98 16.49 -9.34
N GLU A 50 7.56 16.32 -10.54
CA GLU A 50 8.74 17.07 -11.00
C GLU A 50 8.48 18.59 -11.18
N GLU A 51 7.22 19.02 -11.29
CA GLU A 51 6.84 20.43 -11.40
C GLU A 51 6.70 21.12 -10.01
N GLU A 52 6.73 20.35 -8.92
CA GLU A 52 6.55 20.83 -7.55
C GLU A 52 7.89 21.15 -6.85
N ASP A 53 7.80 21.80 -5.69
CA ASP A 53 8.97 22.14 -4.87
C ASP A 53 9.32 20.91 -4.00
N PRO A 54 10.59 20.47 -3.91
CA PRO A 54 10.98 19.39 -3.01
C PRO A 54 10.61 19.62 -1.52
N GLU A 55 10.36 20.86 -1.10
CA GLU A 55 9.87 21.19 0.24
C GLU A 55 8.32 21.25 0.34
N ASP A 56 7.60 21.30 -0.79
CA ASP A 56 6.13 21.38 -0.88
C ASP A 56 5.63 20.61 -2.11
N TRP A 57 5.28 19.35 -1.90
CA TRP A 57 4.93 18.40 -2.95
C TRP A 57 3.82 17.43 -2.55
N THR A 58 3.16 16.89 -3.55
CA THR A 58 2.08 15.91 -3.46
C THR A 58 2.25 14.85 -4.54
N LEU A 59 2.59 13.64 -4.11
CA LEU A 59 2.40 12.44 -4.92
C LEU A 59 0.93 12.01 -4.84
N ASP A 60 0.13 12.27 -5.88
CA ASP A 60 -1.24 11.73 -6.02
C ASP A 60 -1.32 10.65 -7.11
N ILE A 61 -1.68 9.42 -6.70
CA ILE A 61 -1.88 8.29 -7.61
C ILE A 61 -3.33 8.30 -8.11
N ASN A 62 -3.64 9.27 -8.98
CA ASN A 62 -4.98 9.44 -9.56
C ASN A 62 -4.95 9.73 -11.09
N PRO A 63 -5.46 8.81 -11.93
CA PRO A 63 -6.18 7.58 -11.57
C PRO A 63 -5.26 6.51 -10.97
N ASN A 64 -5.85 5.62 -10.17
CA ASN A 64 -5.19 4.48 -9.56
C ASN A 64 -4.50 3.61 -10.61
N TRP A 65 -3.38 3.01 -10.23
CA TRP A 65 -2.66 2.06 -11.07
C TRP A 65 -3.30 0.68 -10.99
N ILE A 66 -3.40 0.00 -12.14
CA ILE A 66 -4.05 -1.30 -12.26
C ILE A 66 -3.04 -2.35 -12.69
N VAL A 67 -2.93 -3.40 -11.89
CA VAL A 67 -2.12 -4.59 -12.18
C VAL A 67 -3.07 -5.76 -12.37
N GLN A 68 -3.03 -6.40 -13.54
CA GLN A 68 -3.79 -7.62 -13.77
C GLN A 68 -3.13 -8.78 -13.02
N ILE A 69 -3.91 -9.48 -12.19
CA ILE A 69 -3.48 -10.65 -11.45
C ILE A 69 -3.87 -11.89 -12.26
N GLU A 70 -2.87 -12.63 -12.72
CA GLU A 70 -3.05 -13.90 -13.39
C GLU A 70 -2.56 -15.05 -12.49
N THR A 71 -3.16 -16.23 -12.64
CA THR A 71 -2.64 -17.45 -12.01
C THR A 71 -1.57 -18.04 -12.92
N PRO A 72 -0.30 -18.19 -12.47
CA PRO A 72 0.73 -18.87 -13.24
C PRO A 72 0.32 -20.31 -13.59
N ASP A 73 0.58 -20.73 -14.82
CA ASP A 73 0.16 -22.03 -15.37
C ASP A 73 0.69 -23.25 -14.58
N TYR A 74 1.80 -23.09 -13.84
CA TYR A 74 2.45 -24.17 -13.09
C TYR A 74 1.93 -24.35 -11.66
N LEU A 75 1.10 -23.43 -11.14
CA LEU A 75 0.50 -23.60 -9.83
C LEU A 75 -0.76 -24.46 -9.95
N SER A 76 -0.68 -25.69 -9.43
CA SER A 76 -1.86 -26.54 -9.30
C SER A 76 -2.88 -25.84 -8.39
N ARG A 77 -4.18 -25.94 -8.73
CA ARG A 77 -5.30 -25.35 -7.96
C ARG A 77 -5.30 -25.70 -6.46
N ASN A 78 -4.53 -26.71 -6.05
CA ASN A 78 -4.51 -27.24 -4.69
C ASN A 78 -3.38 -26.69 -3.79
N ASP A 79 -2.46 -25.86 -4.29
CA ASP A 79 -1.24 -25.51 -3.51
C ASP A 79 -1.00 -24.01 -3.22
N SER A 80 -1.95 -23.13 -3.54
CA SER A 80 -1.74 -21.69 -3.32
C SER A 80 -2.09 -21.24 -1.90
N LYS A 81 -1.09 -20.85 -1.09
CA LYS A 81 -1.29 -20.05 0.15
C LYS A 81 -1.78 -18.61 -0.11
N ARG A 82 -2.39 -18.36 -1.27
CA ARG A 82 -2.75 -17.02 -1.74
C ARG A 82 -4.15 -16.62 -1.26
N ASP A 83 -4.33 -15.33 -1.02
CA ASP A 83 -5.63 -14.72 -0.68
C ASP A 83 -6.72 -15.04 -1.73
N PHE A 84 -6.32 -15.21 -3.00
CA PHE A 84 -7.20 -15.67 -4.09
C PHE A 84 -6.77 -17.03 -4.63
N ALA A 85 -7.73 -17.94 -4.79
CA ALA A 85 -7.47 -19.23 -5.42
C ALA A 85 -7.71 -19.23 -6.94
N ILE A 86 -8.38 -18.22 -7.50
CA ILE A 86 -8.87 -18.25 -8.91
C ILE A 86 -8.61 -16.95 -9.68
N GLN A 87 -7.98 -17.14 -10.85
CA GLN A 87 -7.93 -16.39 -12.14
C GLN A 87 -8.61 -15.01 -12.25
N ASP A 88 -7.94 -14.12 -13.01
CA ASP A 88 -8.44 -12.85 -13.57
C ASP A 88 -8.90 -11.79 -12.55
N GLY A 89 -8.05 -11.54 -11.55
CA GLY A 89 -8.21 -10.45 -10.59
C GLY A 89 -7.48 -9.16 -11.02
N LEU A 90 -7.71 -8.08 -10.29
CA LEU A 90 -7.00 -6.81 -10.42
C LEU A 90 -6.43 -6.40 -9.06
N ALA A 91 -5.17 -5.99 -9.04
CA ALA A 91 -4.59 -5.21 -7.96
C ALA A 91 -4.67 -3.74 -8.35
N VAL A 92 -5.25 -2.92 -7.47
CA VAL A 92 -5.43 -1.48 -7.66
C VAL A 92 -4.59 -0.77 -6.62
N VAL A 93 -3.53 -0.10 -7.07
CA VAL A 93 -2.65 0.70 -6.22
C VAL A 93 -3.05 2.16 -6.37
N GLY A 94 -3.28 2.83 -5.26
CA GLY A 94 -3.60 4.25 -5.23
C GLY A 94 -3.15 4.86 -3.91
N GLY A 95 -3.35 6.15 -3.75
CA GLY A 95 -2.97 6.85 -2.53
C GLY A 95 -2.41 8.22 -2.78
N ILE A 96 -2.09 8.88 -1.69
CA ILE A 96 -1.51 10.21 -1.65
C ILE A 96 -0.39 10.25 -0.62
N ILE A 97 0.71 10.90 -0.98
CA ILE A 97 1.76 11.30 -0.04
C ILE A 97 1.97 12.79 -0.26
N LYS A 98 1.90 13.58 0.81
CA LYS A 98 1.97 15.03 0.75
C LYS A 98 2.90 15.56 1.83
N ALA A 99 3.80 16.45 1.42
CA ALA A 99 4.64 17.23 2.31
C ALA A 99 4.41 18.72 2.06
N GLU A 100 4.34 19.52 3.12
CA GLU A 100 4.30 20.98 3.06
C GLU A 100 5.30 21.52 4.09
N GLU A 101 6.08 22.53 3.71
CA GLU A 101 7.12 23.12 4.56
C GLU A 101 8.10 22.06 5.10
N ASN A 102 8.48 21.11 4.26
CA ASN A 102 9.33 19.95 4.58
C ASN A 102 8.81 19.10 5.75
N GLN A 103 7.48 18.97 5.86
CA GLN A 103 6.82 18.09 6.84
C GLN A 103 5.69 17.30 6.18
N PHE A 104 5.58 16.01 6.50
CA PHE A 104 4.47 15.20 6.01
C PHE A 104 3.13 15.69 6.56
N LYS A 105 2.18 15.94 5.66
CA LYS A 105 0.80 16.36 5.98
C LYS A 105 -0.23 15.29 5.66
N GLU A 106 0.10 14.37 4.75
CA GLU A 106 -0.71 13.19 4.46
C GLU A 106 0.18 12.05 3.97
N TYR A 107 -0.07 10.83 4.44
CA TYR A 107 0.58 9.63 3.93
C TYR A 107 -0.40 8.48 4.00
N SER A 108 -1.04 8.18 2.86
CA SER A 108 -2.00 7.10 2.75
C SER A 108 -1.89 6.41 1.41
N LEU A 109 -1.24 5.25 1.40
CA LEU A 109 -1.25 4.34 0.26
C LEU A 109 -2.28 3.25 0.46
N HIS A 110 -2.86 2.74 -0.62
CA HIS A 110 -3.79 1.64 -0.54
C HIS A 110 -3.62 0.64 -1.68
N LEU A 111 -3.83 -0.62 -1.32
CA LEU A 111 -3.92 -1.74 -2.24
C LEU A 111 -5.35 -2.31 -2.17
N THR A 112 -6.10 -2.17 -3.26
CA THR A 112 -7.40 -2.83 -3.39
C THR A 112 -7.30 -4.01 -4.33
N LEU A 113 -7.72 -5.16 -3.84
CA LEU A 113 -7.77 -6.39 -4.60
C LEU A 113 -9.21 -6.62 -5.06
N ILE A 114 -9.38 -6.72 -6.37
CA ILE A 114 -10.66 -6.93 -7.04
C ILE A 114 -10.61 -8.31 -7.68
N ALA A 115 -11.62 -9.14 -7.41
CA ALA A 115 -11.70 -10.47 -7.98
C ALA A 115 -12.99 -10.62 -8.80
N HIS A 116 -12.95 -11.54 -9.77
CA HIS A 116 -14.14 -11.90 -10.52
C HIS A 116 -15.18 -12.54 -9.59
N ARG A 117 -16.46 -12.36 -9.91
CA ARG A 117 -17.58 -12.83 -9.07
C ARG A 117 -17.55 -14.31 -8.71
N ASN A 118 -17.02 -15.12 -9.62
CA ASN A 118 -16.94 -16.57 -9.50
C ASN A 118 -15.59 -17.05 -8.94
N SER A 119 -14.68 -16.14 -8.58
CA SER A 119 -13.39 -16.52 -8.01
C SER A 119 -13.56 -16.97 -6.56
N GLU A 120 -12.86 -18.04 -6.18
CA GLU A 120 -12.76 -18.50 -4.81
C GLU A 120 -11.84 -17.54 -4.05
N VAL A 121 -12.40 -16.87 -3.04
CA VAL A 121 -11.65 -16.06 -2.08
C VAL A 121 -11.36 -16.93 -0.86
N ARG A 122 -10.08 -17.12 -0.53
CA ARG A 122 -9.71 -17.87 0.67
C ARG A 122 -9.76 -16.93 1.88
N GLY A 123 -10.20 -17.43 3.04
CA GLY A 123 -10.36 -16.61 4.25
C GLY A 123 -11.72 -15.90 4.40
N HIS A 124 -12.80 -16.53 3.91
CA HIS A 124 -14.21 -16.05 3.84
C HIS A 124 -14.82 -15.33 5.06
N HIS A 125 -14.13 -15.21 6.20
CA HIS A 125 -14.68 -14.72 7.47
C HIS A 125 -13.86 -13.62 8.18
N ALA A 126 -12.70 -13.20 7.67
CA ALA A 126 -11.92 -12.12 8.30
C ALA A 126 -11.52 -11.04 7.28
N GLY A 127 -12.21 -9.89 7.32
CA GLY A 127 -11.83 -8.68 6.58
C GLY A 127 -12.13 -8.66 5.07
N ALA A 128 -12.90 -9.61 4.54
CA ALA A 128 -13.40 -9.55 3.17
C ALA A 128 -14.62 -8.62 3.12
N PRO A 129 -14.57 -7.47 2.42
CA PRO A 129 -15.59 -6.46 2.55
C PRO A 129 -16.84 -6.73 1.73
N CYS A 130 -16.81 -7.69 0.80
CA CYS A 130 -17.93 -7.94 -0.11
C CYS A 130 -18.83 -9.10 0.34
N CYS A 131 -20.14 -8.97 0.14
CA CYS A 131 -21.17 -9.98 0.37
C CYS A 131 -21.07 -11.15 -0.65
N TRP A 132 -20.03 -11.97 -0.53
CA TRP A 132 -19.72 -13.05 -1.50
C TRP A 132 -20.89 -14.01 -1.75
N ASN A 133 -21.77 -14.17 -0.76
CA ASN A 133 -22.97 -15.01 -0.81
C ASN A 133 -24.17 -14.35 -1.52
N HIS A 134 -24.10 -13.07 -1.89
CA HIS A 134 -25.19 -12.38 -2.60
C HIS A 134 -25.06 -12.68 -4.10
N GLY A 135 -25.94 -13.53 -4.64
CA GLY A 135 -25.91 -14.00 -6.02
C GLY A 135 -26.58 -13.05 -7.03
N SER A 136 -26.25 -11.76 -7.01
CA SER A 136 -26.76 -10.82 -8.03
C SER A 136 -25.96 -10.99 -9.33
N ASP A 137 -26.68 -11.10 -10.45
CA ASP A 137 -26.09 -11.16 -11.80
C ASP A 137 -25.63 -9.80 -12.35
N GLU A 138 -25.84 -8.73 -11.57
CA GLU A 138 -25.67 -7.35 -12.04
C GLU A 138 -24.20 -6.91 -12.14
N TRP A 139 -23.29 -7.51 -11.38
CA TRP A 139 -21.88 -7.12 -11.33
C TRP A 139 -20.96 -8.29 -11.70
N LYS A 140 -19.85 -7.97 -12.37
CA LYS A 140 -18.85 -8.94 -12.87
C LYS A 140 -17.72 -9.13 -11.87
N PHE A 141 -17.38 -8.06 -11.15
CA PHE A 141 -16.25 -8.00 -10.24
C PHE A 141 -16.70 -7.58 -8.85
N ARG A 142 -15.92 -7.95 -7.84
CA ARG A 142 -16.11 -7.58 -6.45
C ARG A 142 -14.79 -7.11 -5.86
N VAL A 143 -14.82 -6.06 -5.04
CA VAL A 143 -13.69 -5.73 -4.18
C VAL A 143 -13.60 -6.82 -3.10
N ALA A 144 -12.52 -7.59 -3.14
CA ALA A 144 -12.33 -8.76 -2.29
C ALA A 144 -11.54 -8.44 -1.03
N LYS A 145 -10.60 -7.49 -1.09
CA LYS A 145 -9.91 -6.93 0.06
C LYS A 145 -9.37 -5.55 -0.26
N ARG A 146 -9.27 -4.71 0.76
CA ARG A 146 -8.63 -3.40 0.66
C ARG A 146 -7.70 -3.26 1.85
N TYR A 147 -6.47 -2.87 1.56
CA TYR A 147 -5.44 -2.59 2.53
C TYR A 147 -5.04 -1.13 2.43
N HIS A 148 -4.74 -0.53 3.56
CA HIS A 148 -4.26 0.82 3.74
C HIS A 148 -2.91 0.75 4.44
N PHE A 149 -1.92 1.45 3.91
CA PHE A 149 -0.59 1.64 4.47
C PHE A 149 -0.49 3.12 4.79
N ASP A 150 -0.82 3.46 6.03
CA ASP A 150 -1.04 4.83 6.45
C ASP A 150 0.02 5.23 7.48
N ILE A 151 0.33 6.52 7.51
CA ILE A 151 1.12 7.13 8.58
C ILE A 151 0.27 8.19 9.25
N ASP A 152 0.17 8.10 10.57
CA ASP A 152 -0.45 9.11 11.40
C ASP A 152 0.51 10.30 11.56
N VAL A 153 0.33 11.29 10.69
CA VAL A 153 1.13 12.53 10.62
C VAL A 153 0.62 13.63 11.58
N GLY A 154 -0.41 13.33 12.39
CA GLY A 154 -1.07 14.31 13.24
C GLY A 154 -0.88 14.09 14.74
N ASP A 155 -1.27 15.09 15.51
CA ASP A 155 -1.25 15.11 16.98
C ASP A 155 -2.47 14.43 17.63
N ASP A 156 -3.23 13.61 16.89
CA ASP A 156 -4.42 12.95 17.43
C ASP A 156 -4.01 11.81 18.38
N ASP A 157 -3.81 12.19 19.64
CA ASP A 157 -3.44 11.39 20.81
C ASP A 157 -4.65 10.72 21.50
N THR A 158 -5.83 10.81 20.89
CA THR A 158 -7.07 10.32 21.51
C THR A 158 -7.18 8.80 21.49
N GLU A 159 -6.45 8.13 20.59
CA GLU A 159 -6.39 6.68 20.45
C GLU A 159 -4.95 6.18 20.38
N ASP A 160 -4.67 5.12 21.15
CA ASP A 160 -3.43 4.35 21.06
C ASP A 160 -3.40 3.62 19.70
N LYS A 161 -2.52 4.09 18.82
CA LYS A 161 -2.31 3.56 17.47
C LYS A 161 -0.84 3.64 17.07
N PRO A 162 -0.34 2.71 16.24
CA PRO A 162 0.99 2.82 15.66
C PRO A 162 1.07 3.99 14.68
N ILE A 163 2.19 4.72 14.69
CA ILE A 163 2.45 5.83 13.75
C ILE A 163 2.35 5.33 12.30
N ALA A 164 3.14 4.30 11.93
CA ALA A 164 3.02 3.62 10.64
C ALA A 164 2.25 2.29 10.80
N HIS A 165 1.20 2.09 10.02
CA HIS A 165 0.31 0.96 10.21
C HIS A 165 -0.34 0.44 8.92
N LEU A 166 -0.72 -0.84 8.99
CA LEU A 166 -1.57 -1.53 8.04
C LEU A 166 -2.99 -1.63 8.61
N GLN A 167 -3.98 -1.31 7.79
CA GLN A 167 -5.40 -1.54 8.08
C GLN A 167 -6.13 -2.15 6.89
N SER A 168 -7.24 -2.86 7.16
CA SER A 168 -8.15 -3.36 6.12
C SER A 168 -9.49 -2.64 6.12
N GLY A 169 -10.18 -2.66 4.98
CA GLY A 169 -11.50 -2.05 4.82
C GLY A 169 -11.43 -0.62 4.25
N GLY A 170 -12.37 0.24 4.65
CA GLY A 170 -12.42 1.64 4.23
C GLY A 170 -13.08 1.89 2.87
N ASN A 171 -13.41 3.15 2.57
CA ASN A 171 -14.21 3.49 1.38
C ASN A 171 -13.46 3.20 0.07
N PHE A 172 -14.18 2.61 -0.90
CA PHE A 172 -13.70 2.40 -2.26
C PHE A 172 -14.34 3.40 -3.23
N LYS A 173 -13.54 4.35 -3.70
CA LYS A 173 -13.93 5.39 -4.67
C LYS A 173 -13.72 4.88 -6.10
N LYS A 174 -14.81 4.46 -6.73
CA LYS A 174 -14.83 3.95 -8.10
C LYS A 174 -14.34 4.97 -9.14
N GLU A 175 -14.55 6.24 -8.86
CA GLU A 175 -14.13 7.39 -9.66
C GLU A 175 -12.62 7.52 -9.81
N ASN A 176 -11.84 6.92 -8.90
CA ASN A 176 -10.38 6.90 -8.97
C ASN A 176 -9.84 5.79 -9.88
N LEU A 177 -10.70 4.92 -10.42
CA LEU A 177 -10.26 3.89 -11.37
C LEU A 177 -9.97 4.53 -12.74
N PRO A 178 -9.00 3.98 -13.51
CA PRO A 178 -8.83 4.38 -14.91
C PRO A 178 -10.11 4.18 -15.70
N LYS A 179 -10.38 5.09 -16.66
CA LYS A 179 -11.61 5.12 -17.46
C LYS A 179 -11.83 3.84 -18.29
N GLU A 180 -10.78 3.07 -18.51
CA GLU A 180 -10.80 1.79 -19.22
C GLU A 180 -11.45 0.67 -18.38
N ILE A 181 -11.59 0.85 -17.07
CA ILE A 181 -12.26 -0.08 -16.17
C ILE A 181 -13.73 0.32 -16.04
N ASP A 182 -14.62 -0.61 -16.38
CA ASP A 182 -16.06 -0.46 -16.16
C ASP A 182 -16.37 -0.50 -14.67
N SER A 183 -16.41 0.68 -14.06
CA SER A 183 -16.60 0.83 -12.61
C SER A 183 -17.99 0.40 -12.13
N ASP A 184 -18.99 0.39 -13.03
CA ASP A 184 -20.35 -0.08 -12.72
C ASP A 184 -20.39 -1.60 -12.60
N ALA A 185 -19.49 -2.30 -13.28
CA ALA A 185 -19.33 -3.75 -13.16
C ALA A 185 -18.67 -4.21 -11.86
N ILE A 186 -18.20 -3.30 -11.00
CA ILE A 186 -17.54 -3.61 -9.72
C ILE A 186 -18.49 -3.39 -8.56
N HIS A 187 -18.68 -4.40 -7.72
CA HIS A 187 -19.43 -4.28 -6.48
C HIS A 187 -18.51 -4.16 -5.26
N TYR A 188 -18.89 -3.30 -4.32
CA TYR A 188 -18.24 -3.14 -3.03
C TYR A 188 -19.31 -2.96 -1.96
N CYS A 189 -19.29 -3.79 -0.91
CA CYS A 189 -20.04 -3.47 0.30
C CYS A 189 -19.11 -2.65 1.17
N SER A 190 -19.47 -1.40 1.41
CA SER A 190 -18.70 -0.54 2.30
C SER A 190 -18.52 -1.21 3.65
N THR A 191 -17.27 -1.40 4.05
CA THR A 191 -16.94 -1.79 5.42
C THR A 191 -16.28 -0.62 6.12
N PRO A 192 -16.48 -0.47 7.44
CA PRO A 192 -15.64 0.44 8.21
C PRO A 192 -14.16 0.03 8.05
N LEU A 193 -13.26 0.95 8.38
CA LEU A 193 -11.86 0.58 8.59
C LEU A 193 -11.80 -0.40 9.76
N ASP A 194 -11.19 -1.57 9.54
CA ASP A 194 -11.04 -2.59 10.54
C ASP A 194 -10.09 -2.11 11.64
N LYS A 195 -10.43 -2.48 12.88
CA LYS A 195 -9.55 -2.37 14.05
C LYS A 195 -9.14 -3.79 14.48
N PRO A 196 -7.89 -4.01 14.96
CA PRO A 196 -6.87 -3.00 15.27
C PRO A 196 -6.04 -2.55 14.06
N ARG A 197 -5.38 -1.40 14.20
CA ARG A 197 -4.25 -0.98 13.36
C ARG A 197 -3.07 -1.89 13.65
N LEU A 198 -2.52 -2.52 12.62
CA LEU A 198 -1.37 -3.40 12.78
C LEU A 198 -0.09 -2.58 12.51
N PRO A 199 0.89 -2.54 13.44
CA PRO A 199 2.19 -1.92 13.15
C PRO A 199 2.77 -2.48 11.85
N HIS A 200 3.16 -1.60 10.93
CA HIS A 200 3.70 -1.98 9.64
C HIS A 200 4.71 -0.92 9.19
N PRO A 201 5.86 -1.31 8.61
CA PRO A 201 6.81 -0.33 8.10
C PRO A 201 6.17 0.58 7.03
N PRO A 202 6.64 1.82 6.87
CA PRO A 202 6.23 2.73 5.80
C PRO A 202 6.38 2.08 4.42
N MET A 203 5.50 2.44 3.49
CA MET A 203 5.44 1.85 2.16
C MET A 203 5.41 2.94 1.12
N ASP A 204 6.19 2.78 0.06
CA ASP A 204 6.04 3.58 -1.16
C ASP A 204 5.31 2.76 -2.25
N PRO A 205 5.03 3.37 -3.42
CA PRO A 205 4.31 2.66 -4.47
C PRO A 205 5.06 1.44 -5.03
N ILE A 206 6.40 1.43 -5.06
CA ILE A 206 7.15 0.28 -5.59
C ILE A 206 7.11 -0.91 -4.63
N LEU A 207 7.18 -0.67 -3.32
CA LEU A 207 7.02 -1.70 -2.30
C LEU A 207 5.60 -2.28 -2.32
N VAL A 208 4.57 -1.46 -2.56
CA VAL A 208 3.20 -1.98 -2.75
C VAL A 208 3.09 -2.86 -4.00
N LEU A 209 3.76 -2.49 -5.10
CA LEU A 209 3.84 -3.34 -6.30
C LEU A 209 4.62 -4.64 -6.03
N GLN A 210 5.67 -4.59 -5.22
CA GLN A 210 6.43 -5.76 -4.78
C GLN A 210 5.56 -6.74 -3.99
N LEU A 211 4.72 -6.25 -3.07
CA LEU A 211 3.76 -7.09 -2.35
C LEU A 211 2.83 -7.85 -3.31
N VAL A 212 2.37 -7.18 -4.38
CA VAL A 212 1.54 -7.83 -5.41
C VAL A 212 2.37 -8.88 -6.17
N ALA A 213 3.61 -8.55 -6.54
CA ALA A 213 4.52 -9.44 -7.26
C ALA A 213 4.89 -10.69 -6.45
N ASP A 214 5.15 -10.57 -5.14
CA ASP A 214 5.46 -11.72 -4.28
C ASP A 214 4.25 -12.59 -4.03
N GLN A 215 3.11 -11.98 -3.74
CA GLN A 215 1.90 -12.72 -3.41
C GLN A 215 1.33 -13.47 -4.62
N TYR A 216 1.41 -12.87 -5.81
CA TYR A 216 0.75 -13.40 -7.01
C TYR A 216 1.70 -13.85 -8.11
N GLU A 217 3.00 -13.63 -7.98
CA GLU A 217 4.01 -13.84 -9.03
C GLU A 217 3.68 -13.07 -10.33
N CYS A 218 2.93 -11.98 -10.17
CA CYS A 218 2.42 -11.16 -11.25
C CYS A 218 2.50 -9.69 -10.82
N PRO A 219 2.95 -8.78 -11.70
CA PRO A 219 3.37 -8.99 -13.08
C PRO A 219 4.74 -9.67 -13.16
N SER A 220 4.89 -10.75 -13.93
CA SER A 220 6.15 -11.51 -13.99
C SER A 220 7.30 -10.69 -14.61
N ASP A 221 6.95 -9.69 -15.42
CA ASP A 221 7.85 -8.70 -16.01
C ASP A 221 8.48 -7.74 -14.99
N ILE A 222 7.98 -7.71 -13.74
CA ILE A 222 8.66 -7.02 -12.65
C ILE A 222 10.04 -7.63 -12.37
N ARG A 223 10.23 -8.95 -12.57
CA ARG A 223 11.46 -9.69 -12.16
C ARG A 223 12.69 -9.46 -13.05
N SER A 224 12.92 -8.24 -13.49
CA SER A 224 14.15 -7.86 -14.20
C SER A 224 15.34 -7.71 -13.26
N GLU A 225 16.56 -7.70 -13.81
CA GLU A 225 17.80 -7.52 -13.04
C GLU A 225 17.85 -6.24 -12.20
N TYR A 226 17.19 -5.16 -12.63
CA TYR A 226 17.17 -3.89 -11.89
C TYR A 226 15.98 -3.74 -10.94
N TRP A 227 15.09 -4.73 -10.83
CA TRP A 227 13.95 -4.60 -9.93
C TRP A 227 14.36 -4.80 -8.48
N GLU A 228 15.13 -5.84 -8.21
CA GLU A 228 15.65 -6.12 -6.87
C GLU A 228 16.45 -4.95 -6.30
N SER A 229 17.20 -4.22 -7.15
CA SER A 229 17.92 -3.02 -6.70
C SER A 229 16.97 -1.89 -6.29
N GLN A 230 15.88 -1.67 -7.03
CA GLN A 230 14.89 -0.66 -6.64
C GLN A 230 14.16 -1.03 -5.35
N ILE A 231 13.85 -2.32 -5.15
CA ILE A 231 13.26 -2.79 -3.90
C ILE A 231 14.24 -2.57 -2.76
N PHE A 232 15.50 -2.96 -2.92
CA PHE A 232 16.53 -2.74 -1.90
C PHE A 232 16.72 -1.26 -1.55
N GLU A 233 16.72 -0.37 -2.55
CA GLU A 233 16.79 1.08 -2.34
C GLU A 233 15.57 1.59 -1.56
N ALA A 234 14.35 1.19 -1.94
CA ALA A 234 13.13 1.58 -1.24
C ALA A 234 13.06 1.04 0.21
N GLU A 235 13.43 -0.22 0.42
CA GLU A 235 13.53 -0.81 1.75
C GLU A 235 14.60 -0.10 2.60
N SER A 236 15.75 0.23 2.03
CA SER A 236 16.80 0.95 2.76
C SER A 236 16.31 2.36 3.16
N MET A 237 15.71 3.08 2.22
CA MET A 237 15.18 4.43 2.44
C MET A 237 14.10 4.48 3.53
N LEU A 238 13.12 3.57 3.47
CA LEU A 238 11.93 3.63 4.33
C LEU A 238 12.07 2.79 5.60
N TRP A 239 12.76 1.65 5.53
CA TRP A 239 12.75 0.66 6.61
C TRP A 239 13.98 0.69 7.49
N GLU A 240 15.11 1.23 7.03
CA GLU A 240 16.32 1.32 7.87
C GLU A 240 16.09 2.23 9.08
N ARG A 241 15.60 3.45 8.87
CA ARG A 241 15.21 4.38 9.96
C ARG A 241 14.12 3.75 10.85
N TYR A 242 13.08 3.17 10.25
CA TYR A 242 11.99 2.52 10.99
C TYR A 242 12.48 1.39 11.92
N TYR A 243 13.24 0.40 11.39
CA TYR A 243 13.67 -0.75 12.18
C TYR A 243 14.81 -0.42 13.14
N SER A 244 15.72 0.49 12.80
CA SER A 244 16.78 0.93 13.71
C SER A 244 16.18 1.56 14.97
N ARG A 245 15.20 2.46 14.82
CA ARG A 245 14.48 3.06 15.94
C ARG A 245 13.72 2.03 16.76
N ILE A 246 13.02 1.09 16.14
CA ILE A 246 12.38 -0.02 16.88
C ILE A 246 13.44 -0.81 17.67
N SER A 247 14.57 -1.15 17.05
CA SER A 247 15.64 -1.94 17.67
C SER A 247 16.30 -1.23 18.85
N GLU A 248 16.55 0.07 18.76
CA GLU A 248 17.06 0.89 19.86
C GLU A 248 16.14 0.80 21.09
N HIS A 249 14.83 0.82 20.88
CA HIS A 249 13.84 0.66 21.95
C HIS A 249 13.81 -0.78 22.51
N VAL A 250 13.97 -1.81 21.66
CA VAL A 250 14.03 -3.23 22.11
C VAL A 250 15.28 -3.55 22.92
N SER A 251 16.42 -2.93 22.58
CA SER A 251 17.71 -3.22 23.21
C SER A 251 17.78 -2.77 24.67
N ASN A 252 16.91 -1.83 25.07
CA ASN A 252 16.73 -1.38 26.44
C ASN A 252 15.70 -2.24 27.21
N ASN A 253 15.95 -3.56 27.29
CA ASN A 253 15.39 -4.55 28.22
C ASN A 253 13.87 -4.69 28.49
N ASP A 254 12.95 -3.89 27.96
CA ASP A 254 11.50 -4.11 28.10
C ASP A 254 10.85 -4.49 26.76
N ARG A 255 10.88 -5.80 26.46
CA ARG A 255 10.23 -6.39 25.28
C ARG A 255 8.71 -6.36 25.32
N THR A 256 8.12 -6.25 26.51
CA THR A 256 6.68 -6.06 26.72
C THR A 256 6.27 -4.62 26.41
N ASP A 257 7.07 -3.64 26.83
CA ASP A 257 6.79 -2.21 26.58
C ASP A 257 6.91 -1.83 25.11
N LEU A 258 7.62 -2.58 24.26
CA LEU A 258 7.72 -2.30 22.83
C LEU A 258 6.39 -2.52 22.09
N PHE A 259 5.68 -3.61 22.39
CA PHE A 259 4.37 -3.84 21.77
C PHE A 259 3.37 -2.80 22.27
N ASP A 260 3.46 -2.44 23.55
CA ASP A 260 2.62 -1.41 24.16
C ASP A 260 3.02 0.03 23.74
N SER A 261 4.27 0.31 23.34
CA SER A 261 4.74 1.63 22.86
C SER A 261 4.62 1.81 21.34
N LEU A 262 4.71 0.73 20.56
CA LEU A 262 4.33 0.73 19.14
C LEU A 262 2.81 0.80 18.97
N ILE A 263 2.04 0.53 20.03
CA ILE A 263 0.59 0.65 20.06
C ILE A 263 0.16 1.92 20.78
N SER A 264 0.84 2.40 21.84
CA SER A 264 0.43 3.61 22.57
C SER A 264 1.15 4.85 22.08
N ASN A 265 0.37 5.82 21.58
CA ASN A 265 0.85 7.15 21.19
C ASN A 265 1.12 8.02 22.44
N GLY A 266 1.92 7.52 23.38
CA GLY A 266 2.41 8.31 24.51
C GLY A 266 1.50 8.35 25.74
N ARG A 267 0.78 7.27 26.08
CA ARG A 267 0.19 7.13 27.41
C ARG A 267 1.02 6.21 28.29
N MET A 268 1.86 6.82 29.12
CA MET A 268 2.13 6.26 30.45
C MET A 268 1.67 7.28 31.49
N ASP A 269 0.97 6.79 32.52
CA ASP A 269 0.43 7.57 33.65
C ASP A 269 1.41 8.59 34.26
#